data_AF-A0A0C5V1B3-F1
#
_entry.id   AF-A0A0C5V1B3-F1
#
_cell.length_a   1.000
_cell.length_b   1.000
_cell.length_c   1.000
_cell.angle_alpha   90.00
_cell.angle_beta   90.00
_cell.angle_gamma   90.00
#
_symmetry.space_group_name_H-M   'P 1'
#
loop_
_entity.id
_entity.type
_entity.pdbx_description
1 polymer ?
#
loop_
_entity_poly.entity_id
_entity_poly.type
_entity_poly.pdbx_seq_one_letter_code
_entity_poly.pdbx_strand_id
1 'polypeptide(L)'
;MDLAVVVECFKDKISYDLVDLEVTTEHRTISHRCSFQRALSSLIGLIMASGECPYTRFLRPVAKHHLPLATNIEQLIRVLGNHYISHYIQQDYISVNNLEKLHQNYKNLHIVNVYIARRLQLACEEDASINALVHLDLIAKNVGANIEDKFEDIKELFEL
;
A
#
# COMPACT_ATOMS: atom_id res chain seq x y z
N MET A 1 -7.20 7.47 -12.92
CA MET A 1 -7.00 8.67 -12.07
C MET A 1 -5.51 8.79 -11.83
N ASP A 2 -4.91 9.92 -12.17
CA ASP A 2 -3.48 10.17 -12.03
C ASP A 2 -3.17 10.69 -10.62
N LEU A 3 -2.02 10.30 -10.06
CA LEU A 3 -1.52 10.80 -8.79
C LEU A 3 -1.38 12.32 -8.78
N ALA A 4 -0.96 12.93 -9.89
CA ALA A 4 -0.81 14.37 -9.99
C ALA A 4 -2.11 15.13 -9.71
N VAL A 5 -3.26 14.59 -10.18
CA VAL A 5 -4.57 15.19 -9.94
C VAL A 5 -4.92 15.19 -8.45
N VAL A 6 -4.64 14.09 -7.75
CA VAL A 6 -4.90 13.97 -6.31
C VAL A 6 -4.04 14.93 -5.51
N VAL A 7 -2.76 15.01 -5.84
CA VAL A 7 -1.80 15.89 -5.18
C VAL A 7 -2.26 17.35 -5.32
N GLU A 8 -2.64 17.77 -6.52
CA GLU A 8 -3.11 19.14 -6.77
C GLU A 8 -4.41 19.45 -6.00
N CYS A 9 -5.35 18.50 -5.91
CA CYS A 9 -6.61 18.70 -5.19
C CYS A 9 -6.42 18.89 -3.67
N PHE A 10 -5.29 18.44 -3.11
CA PHE A 10 -5.07 18.38 -1.67
C PHE A 10 -3.75 19.04 -1.23
N LYS A 11 -3.19 19.91 -2.06
CA LYS A 11 -1.90 20.58 -1.82
C LYS A 11 -1.90 21.56 -0.64
N ASP A 12 -3.09 22.01 -0.24
CA ASP A 12 -3.38 22.98 0.82
C ASP A 12 -3.86 22.31 2.13
N LYS A 13 -3.81 20.97 2.21
CA LYS A 13 -4.34 20.21 3.34
C LYS A 13 -3.25 19.85 4.33
N ILE A 14 -3.62 19.91 5.61
CA ILE A 14 -2.73 19.58 6.72
C ILE A 14 -2.89 18.09 7.06
N SER A 15 -1.77 17.38 7.19
CA SER A 15 -1.74 15.92 7.36
C SER A 15 -2.53 15.38 8.56
N TYR A 16 -2.54 16.09 9.68
CA TYR A 16 -3.14 15.65 10.94
C TYR A 16 -4.61 16.05 11.13
N ASP A 17 -5.19 16.80 10.20
CA ASP A 17 -6.62 17.17 10.25
C ASP A 17 -7.50 15.93 10.29
N LEU A 18 -8.50 15.94 11.17
CA LEU A 18 -9.47 14.84 11.25
C LEU A 18 -10.53 14.99 10.17
N VAL A 19 -10.80 13.91 9.46
CA VAL A 19 -11.81 13.83 8.40
C VAL A 19 -12.70 12.62 8.60
N ASP A 20 -13.95 12.74 8.16
CA ASP A 20 -14.86 11.62 8.00
C ASP A 20 -14.69 11.06 6.58
N LEU A 21 -14.00 9.91 6.47
CA LEU A 21 -13.79 9.22 5.20
C LEU A 21 -15.00 8.33 4.91
N GLU A 22 -15.53 8.43 3.69
CA GLU A 22 -16.47 7.47 3.13
C GLU A 22 -15.90 6.89 1.82
N VAL A 23 -15.90 5.57 1.70
CA VAL A 23 -15.53 4.86 0.47
C VAL A 23 -16.68 3.97 0.06
N THR A 24 -17.25 4.27 -1.10
CA THR A 24 -18.32 3.48 -1.71
C THR A 24 -17.78 2.61 -2.82
N THR A 25 -18.10 1.32 -2.76
CA THR A 25 -17.81 0.31 -3.79
C THR A 25 -19.13 -0.33 -4.25
N GLU A 26 -19.08 -1.19 -5.26
CA GLU A 26 -20.28 -1.88 -5.75
C GLU A 26 -21.04 -2.66 -4.67
N HIS A 27 -20.34 -3.23 -3.69
CA HIS A 27 -20.93 -4.14 -2.70
C HIS A 27 -20.96 -3.61 -1.27
N ARG A 28 -20.31 -2.47 -0.99
CA ARG A 28 -20.16 -1.95 0.38
C ARG A 28 -19.82 -0.47 0.40
N THR A 29 -20.26 0.19 1.46
CA THR A 29 -19.78 1.51 1.89
C THR A 29 -19.00 1.35 3.19
N ILE A 30 -17.83 1.98 3.26
CA ILE A 30 -16.95 1.96 4.44
C ILE A 30 -16.81 3.40 4.92
N SER A 31 -17.18 3.66 6.17
CA SER A 31 -17.05 4.97 6.81
C SER A 31 -16.10 4.92 8.01
N HIS A 32 -15.18 5.87 8.13
CA HIS A 32 -14.26 5.94 9.26
C HIS A 32 -13.76 7.36 9.52
N ARG A 33 -13.69 7.77 10.79
CA ARG A 33 -13.07 9.05 11.17
C ARG A 33 -11.58 8.84 11.42
N CYS A 34 -10.73 9.48 10.63
CA CYS A 34 -9.27 9.36 10.75
C CYS A 34 -8.56 10.66 10.40
N SER A 35 -7.22 10.68 10.53
CA SER A 35 -6.44 11.80 10.00
C SER A 35 -6.45 11.82 8.48
N PHE A 36 -6.33 13.01 7.91
CA PHE A 36 -6.33 13.23 6.47
C PHE A 36 -5.17 12.48 5.79
N GLN A 37 -3.99 12.42 6.42
CA GLN A 37 -2.87 11.61 5.92
C GLN A 37 -3.22 10.13 5.77
N ARG A 38 -4.03 9.54 6.66
CA ARG A 38 -4.40 8.12 6.58
C ARG A 38 -5.39 7.88 5.45
N ALA A 39 -6.38 8.77 5.32
CA ALA A 39 -7.33 8.73 4.23
C ALA A 39 -6.62 8.89 2.87
N LEU A 40 -5.77 9.91 2.74
CA LEU A 40 -5.02 10.20 1.53
C LEU A 40 -4.01 9.10 1.20
N SER A 41 -3.33 8.53 2.20
CA SER A 41 -2.43 7.38 2.03
C SER A 41 -3.18 6.19 1.41
N SER A 42 -4.40 5.91 1.86
CA SER A 42 -5.22 4.84 1.30
C SER A 42 -5.60 5.08 -0.17
N LEU A 43 -5.92 6.32 -0.55
CA LEU A 43 -6.22 6.70 -1.93
C LEU A 43 -4.98 6.66 -2.82
N ILE A 44 -3.87 7.26 -2.39
CA ILE A 44 -2.60 7.27 -3.13
C ILE A 44 -2.10 5.85 -3.37
N GLY A 45 -2.16 4.99 -2.36
CA GLY A 45 -1.75 3.59 -2.47
C GLY A 45 -2.54 2.84 -3.54
N LEU A 46 -3.86 3.05 -3.60
CA LEU A 46 -4.72 2.48 -4.64
C LEU A 46 -4.33 2.97 -6.05
N ILE A 47 -4.11 4.27 -6.21
CA ILE A 47 -3.73 4.87 -7.50
C ILE A 47 -2.39 4.32 -7.98
N MET A 48 -1.38 4.30 -7.11
CA MET A 48 -0.05 3.78 -7.43
C MET A 48 -0.07 2.30 -7.79
N ALA A 49 -0.84 1.49 -7.07
CA ALA A 49 -0.97 0.05 -7.32
C ALA A 49 -1.81 -0.27 -8.58
N SER A 50 -2.71 0.64 -8.99
CA SER A 50 -3.52 0.50 -10.20
C SER A 50 -2.85 1.04 -11.46
N GLY A 51 -1.75 1.78 -11.32
CA GLY A 51 -1.03 2.41 -12.42
C GLY A 51 -0.20 1.47 -13.29
N GLU A 52 0.61 2.07 -14.15
CA GLU A 52 1.49 1.37 -15.09
C GLU A 52 2.91 1.13 -14.59
N CYS A 53 3.27 1.69 -13.42
CA CYS A 53 4.59 1.53 -12.83
C CYS A 53 4.92 0.03 -12.65
N PRO A 54 6.00 -0.49 -13.30
CA PRO A 54 6.33 -1.91 -13.23
C PRO A 54 6.65 -2.36 -11.80
N TYR A 55 7.19 -1.45 -10.97
CA TYR A 55 7.57 -1.72 -9.59
C TYR A 55 6.37 -1.77 -8.62
N THR A 56 5.18 -1.32 -9.03
CA THR A 56 3.94 -1.46 -8.23
C THR A 56 3.00 -2.53 -8.80
N ARG A 57 3.34 -3.13 -9.95
CA ARG A 57 2.47 -4.09 -10.68
C ARG A 57 2.08 -5.30 -9.84
N PHE A 58 2.95 -5.77 -8.95
CA PHE A 58 2.67 -6.89 -8.07
C PHE A 58 1.52 -6.63 -7.08
N LEU A 59 1.18 -5.35 -6.83
CA LEU A 59 0.07 -4.94 -5.97
C LEU A 59 -1.29 -4.88 -6.68
N ARG A 60 -1.35 -5.10 -8.01
CA ARG A 60 -2.62 -5.04 -8.77
C ARG A 60 -3.74 -5.92 -8.19
N PRO A 61 -3.50 -7.17 -7.75
CA PRO A 61 -4.55 -7.98 -7.11
C PRO A 61 -5.08 -7.32 -5.84
N VAL A 62 -4.20 -6.73 -5.02
CA VAL A 62 -4.58 -6.02 -3.79
C VAL A 62 -5.41 -4.78 -4.12
N ALA A 63 -5.02 -4.02 -5.16
CA ALA A 63 -5.73 -2.84 -5.64
C ALA A 63 -7.13 -3.16 -6.18
N LYS A 64 -7.28 -4.25 -6.95
CA LYS A 64 -8.57 -4.67 -7.50
C LYS A 64 -9.61 -4.96 -6.42
N HIS A 65 -9.16 -5.42 -5.25
CA HIS A 65 -10.00 -5.71 -4.11
C HIS A 65 -9.75 -4.76 -2.93
N HIS A 66 -9.27 -3.54 -3.18
CA HIS A 66 -8.73 -2.62 -2.17
C HIS A 66 -9.55 -2.58 -0.87
N LEU A 67 -8.83 -2.66 0.25
CA LEU A 67 -9.38 -2.46 1.58
C LEU A 67 -8.88 -1.12 2.11
N PRO A 68 -9.73 -0.09 2.12
CA PRO A 68 -9.36 1.21 2.68
C PRO A 68 -8.95 1.08 4.14
N LEU A 69 -7.91 1.83 4.54
CA LEU A 69 -7.44 1.89 5.92
C LEU A 69 -7.04 0.55 6.56
N ALA A 70 -6.67 -0.45 5.74
CA ALA A 70 -6.26 -1.77 6.21
C ALA A 70 -5.15 -1.70 7.26
N THR A 71 -5.31 -2.47 8.33
CA THR A 71 -4.30 -2.68 9.38
C THR A 71 -3.06 -3.39 8.83
N ASN A 72 -1.97 -3.37 9.58
CA ASN A 72 -0.72 -4.03 9.17
C ASN A 72 -0.92 -5.53 8.92
N ILE A 73 -1.68 -6.22 9.78
CA ILE A 73 -1.96 -7.65 9.66
C ILE A 73 -2.84 -7.94 8.43
N GLU A 74 -3.91 -7.16 8.22
CA GLU A 74 -4.76 -7.33 7.04
C GLU A 74 -3.96 -7.13 5.74
N GLN A 75 -3.10 -6.11 5.70
CA GLN A 75 -2.25 -5.88 4.53
C GLN A 75 -1.26 -7.02 4.29
N LEU A 76 -0.59 -7.47 5.35
CA LEU A 76 0.37 -8.56 5.28
C LEU A 76 -0.28 -9.85 4.74
N ILE A 77 -1.41 -10.28 5.31
CA ILE A 77 -2.13 -11.48 4.87
C ILE A 77 -2.54 -11.36 3.40
N ARG A 78 -3.05 -10.20 2.99
CA ARG A 78 -3.49 -9.97 1.60
C ARG A 78 -2.33 -9.99 0.62
N VAL A 79 -1.19 -9.42 0.99
CA VAL A 79 0.01 -9.41 0.15
C VAL A 79 0.58 -10.82 0.03
N LEU A 80 0.77 -11.52 1.15
CA LEU A 80 1.29 -12.89 1.17
C LEU A 80 0.36 -13.83 0.41
N GLY A 81 -0.95 -13.79 0.68
CA GLY A 81 -1.94 -14.59 -0.01
C GLY A 81 -1.91 -14.35 -1.53
N ASN A 82 -1.91 -13.10 -1.98
CA ASN A 82 -1.81 -12.80 -3.42
C ASN A 82 -0.48 -13.22 -4.03
N HIS A 83 0.62 -13.12 -3.27
CA HIS A 83 1.94 -13.56 -3.72
C HIS A 83 1.99 -15.07 -3.93
N TYR A 84 1.52 -15.88 -2.97
CA TYR A 84 1.44 -17.34 -3.11
C TYR A 84 0.45 -17.78 -4.19
N ILE A 85 -0.70 -17.12 -4.32
CA ILE A 85 -1.65 -17.37 -5.43
C ILE A 85 -0.96 -17.10 -6.78
N SER A 86 -0.24 -15.98 -6.90
CA SER A 86 0.49 -15.62 -8.12
C SER A 86 1.59 -16.64 -8.45
N HIS A 87 2.33 -17.08 -7.43
CA HIS A 87 3.36 -18.11 -7.56
C HIS A 87 2.78 -19.44 -8.05
N TYR A 88 1.67 -19.88 -7.45
CA TYR A 88 0.98 -21.10 -7.85
C TYR A 88 0.47 -21.04 -9.31
N ILE A 89 -0.16 -19.92 -9.71
CA ILE A 89 -0.68 -19.73 -11.08
C ILE A 89 0.46 -19.72 -12.11
N GLN A 90 1.61 -19.13 -11.77
CA GLN A 90 2.77 -19.05 -12.66
C GLN A 90 3.51 -20.39 -12.82
N GLN A 91 3.12 -21.43 -12.06
CA GLN A 91 3.78 -22.73 -12.05
C GLN A 91 5.30 -22.64 -11.80
N ASP A 92 5.72 -21.64 -11.02
CA ASP A 92 7.12 -21.35 -10.72
C ASP A 92 7.66 -22.26 -9.60
N TYR A 93 7.38 -23.56 -9.68
CA TYR A 93 7.68 -24.56 -8.65
C TYR A 93 9.19 -24.76 -8.42
N ILE A 94 10.04 -24.18 -9.26
CA ILE A 94 11.49 -24.30 -9.23
C ILE A 94 12.12 -23.26 -8.30
N SER A 95 11.42 -22.16 -7.99
CA SER A 95 11.94 -21.15 -7.07
C SER A 95 11.79 -21.64 -5.62
N VAL A 96 12.85 -22.25 -5.09
CA VAL A 96 12.97 -22.64 -3.67
C VAL A 96 12.85 -21.43 -2.72
N ASN A 97 12.93 -20.20 -3.26
CA ASN A 97 12.90 -18.95 -2.49
C ASN A 97 11.80 -17.97 -2.92
N ASN A 98 10.53 -18.39 -2.83
CA ASN A 98 9.38 -17.59 -3.28
C ASN A 98 9.35 -16.16 -2.68
N LEU A 99 9.73 -16.01 -1.40
CA LEU A 99 9.70 -14.74 -0.68
C LEU A 99 10.78 -13.75 -1.13
N GLU A 100 11.90 -14.20 -1.71
CA GLU A 100 12.97 -13.30 -2.16
C GLU A 100 12.47 -12.33 -3.24
N LYS A 101 11.62 -12.81 -4.15
CA LYS A 101 10.97 -11.98 -5.17
C LYS A 101 10.05 -10.94 -4.53
N LEU A 102 9.31 -11.32 -3.48
CA LEU A 102 8.45 -10.40 -2.75
C LEU A 102 9.29 -9.33 -2.03
N HIS A 103 10.37 -9.74 -1.37
CA HIS A 103 11.31 -8.83 -0.70
C HIS A 103 11.93 -7.83 -1.68
N GLN A 104 12.35 -8.29 -2.87
CA GLN A 104 12.87 -7.41 -3.90
C GLN A 104 11.82 -6.43 -4.43
N ASN A 105 10.57 -6.86 -4.58
CA ASN A 105 9.47 -5.98 -4.96
C ASN A 105 9.25 -4.87 -3.93
N TYR A 106 9.29 -5.18 -2.64
CA TYR A 106 9.15 -4.18 -1.57
C TYR A 106 10.36 -3.24 -1.46
N LYS A 107 11.58 -3.73 -1.71
CA LYS A 107 12.77 -2.87 -1.86
C LYS A 107 12.61 -1.87 -2.99
N ASN A 108 12.11 -2.32 -4.15
CA ASN A 108 11.85 -1.44 -5.28
C ASN A 108 10.72 -0.45 -4.98
N LEU A 109 9.67 -0.88 -4.28
CA LEU A 109 8.56 -0.02 -3.86
C LEU A 109 9.05 1.10 -2.92
N HIS A 110 9.94 0.80 -1.97
CA HIS A 110 10.56 1.80 -1.11
C HIS A 110 11.27 2.88 -1.94
N ILE A 111 12.06 2.48 -2.94
CA ILE A 111 12.74 3.42 -3.84
C ILE A 111 11.72 4.31 -4.56
N VAL A 112 10.65 3.72 -5.11
CA VAL A 112 9.57 4.47 -5.77
C VAL A 112 8.95 5.50 -4.81
N ASN A 113 8.59 5.09 -3.60
CA ASN A 113 7.99 5.97 -2.60
C ASN A 113 8.90 7.16 -2.27
N VAL A 114 10.20 6.93 -2.07
CA VAL A 114 11.20 7.98 -1.80
C VAL A 114 11.27 8.98 -2.95
N TYR A 115 11.34 8.52 -4.20
CA TYR A 115 11.42 9.42 -5.35
C TYR A 115 10.13 10.21 -5.58
N ILE A 116 8.96 9.61 -5.36
CA ILE A 116 7.69 10.33 -5.45
C ILE A 116 7.59 11.37 -4.31
N ALA A 117 7.94 11.00 -3.07
CA ALA A 117 7.92 11.93 -1.94
C ALA A 117 8.81 13.15 -2.17
N ARG A 118 10.01 12.96 -2.73
CA ARG A 118 10.89 14.07 -3.14
C ARG A 118 10.26 14.98 -4.19
N ARG A 119 9.52 14.43 -5.15
CA ARG A 119 8.80 15.22 -6.15
C ARG A 119 7.66 16.02 -5.52
N LEU A 120 6.92 15.42 -4.59
CA LEU A 120 5.84 16.11 -3.87
C LEU A 120 6.35 17.24 -2.99
N GLN A 121 7.52 17.07 -2.36
CA GLN A 121 8.15 18.12 -1.56
C GLN A 121 8.43 19.40 -2.36
N LEU A 122 8.60 19.29 -3.67
CA LEU A 122 8.81 20.44 -4.56
C LEU A 122 7.50 21.02 -5.11
N ALA A 123 6.37 20.33 -4.94
CA ALA A 123 5.10 20.64 -5.59
C ALA A 123 3.96 21.03 -4.63
N CYS A 124 4.06 20.66 -3.36
CA CYS A 124 3.02 20.93 -2.36
C CYS A 124 3.42 22.08 -1.42
N GLU A 125 2.43 22.89 -1.02
CA GLU A 125 2.59 23.92 0.01
C GLU A 125 2.53 23.28 1.41
N GLU A 126 1.60 22.34 1.61
CA GLU A 126 1.39 21.64 2.88
C GLU A 126 1.82 20.16 2.82
N ASP A 127 1.86 19.53 4.00
CA ASP A 127 2.55 18.25 4.22
C ASP A 127 1.69 16.99 3.99
N ALA A 128 0.38 17.11 3.76
CA ALA A 128 -0.54 15.97 3.70
C ALA A 128 -0.12 14.89 2.69
N SER A 129 0.17 15.28 1.45
CA SER A 129 0.53 14.32 0.40
C SER A 129 1.90 13.66 0.64
N ILE A 130 2.83 14.40 1.25
CA ILE A 130 4.16 13.89 1.62
C ILE A 130 4.02 12.89 2.76
N ASN A 131 3.31 13.25 3.82
CA ASN A 131 3.09 12.37 4.98
C ASN A 131 2.25 11.14 4.63
N ALA A 132 1.32 11.25 3.68
CA ALA A 132 0.59 10.11 3.13
C ALA A 132 1.54 9.10 2.43
N LEU A 133 2.53 9.57 1.67
CA LEU A 133 3.56 8.70 1.07
C LEU A 133 4.54 8.15 2.10
N VAL A 134 4.94 8.93 3.08
CA VAL A 134 5.79 8.45 4.19
C VAL A 134 5.08 7.32 4.94
N HIS A 135 3.78 7.47 5.19
CA HIS A 135 2.95 6.42 5.78
C HIS A 135 2.91 5.15 4.91
N LEU A 136 2.77 5.29 3.57
CA LEU A 136 2.87 4.14 2.66
C LEU A 136 4.24 3.48 2.68
N ASP A 137 5.31 4.27 2.80
CA ASP A 137 6.68 3.75 2.88
C ASP A 137 6.92 2.96 4.17
N LEU A 138 6.38 3.44 5.29
CA LEU A 138 6.42 2.73 6.56
C LEU A 138 5.67 1.39 6.47
N ILE A 139 4.49 1.37 5.83
CA ILE A 139 3.76 0.12 5.57
C ILE A 139 4.58 -0.82 4.68
N ALA A 140 5.12 -0.31 3.57
CA ALA A 140 5.93 -1.10 2.64
C ALA A 140 7.16 -1.72 3.33
N LYS A 141 7.81 -0.96 4.22
CA LYS A 141 8.92 -1.46 5.05
C LYS A 141 8.46 -2.49 6.07
N ASN A 142 7.33 -2.28 6.73
CA ASN A 142 6.78 -3.24 7.69
C ASN A 142 6.48 -4.59 7.02
N VAL A 143 5.88 -4.56 5.82
CA VAL A 143 5.59 -5.77 5.06
C VAL A 143 6.87 -6.36 4.46
N GLY A 144 7.81 -5.55 3.97
CA GLY A 144 9.00 -6.04 3.27
C GLY A 144 10.15 -6.52 4.16
N ALA A 145 10.25 -6.02 5.40
CA ALA A 145 11.31 -6.39 6.34
C ALA A 145 10.94 -7.67 7.09
N ASN A 146 11.86 -8.64 7.07
CA ASN A 146 11.75 -9.91 7.78
C ASN A 146 10.36 -10.57 7.60
N ILE A 147 9.94 -10.75 6.34
CA ILE A 147 8.64 -11.35 5.99
C ILE A 147 8.47 -12.71 6.68
N GLU A 148 9.57 -13.45 6.83
CA GLU A 148 9.66 -14.72 7.53
C GLU A 148 9.23 -14.60 9.01
N ASP A 149 9.76 -13.60 9.72
CA ASP A 149 9.40 -13.35 11.12
C ASP A 149 7.93 -12.95 11.26
N LYS A 150 7.36 -12.31 10.23
CA LYS A 150 5.97 -11.90 10.18
C LYS A 150 4.98 -13.06 10.04
N PHE A 151 5.44 -14.27 9.70
CA PHE A 151 4.57 -15.44 9.76
C PHE A 151 4.21 -15.80 11.20
N GLU A 152 5.06 -15.51 12.19
CA GLU A 152 4.70 -15.72 13.60
C GLU A 152 3.51 -14.86 14.00
N ASP A 153 3.47 -13.59 13.57
CA ASP A 153 2.34 -12.66 13.81
C ASP A 153 1.00 -13.18 13.22
N ILE A 154 1.06 -14.07 12.22
CA ILE A 154 -0.12 -14.61 11.53
C ILE A 154 -0.44 -16.05 11.99
N LYS A 155 0.54 -16.84 12.43
CA LYS A 155 0.33 -18.25 12.82
C LYS A 155 -0.77 -18.41 13.85
N GLU A 156 -0.86 -17.50 14.83
CA GLU A 156 -1.91 -17.51 15.85
C GLU A 156 -3.33 -17.47 15.25
N LEU A 157 -3.51 -16.85 14.08
CA LEU A 157 -4.81 -16.77 13.39
C LEU A 157 -5.24 -18.09 12.73
N PHE A 158 -4.31 -19.02 12.52
CA PHE A 158 -4.56 -20.28 11.84
C PHE A 158 -4.78 -21.45 12.81
N GLU A 159 -4.58 -21.26 14.12
CA GLU A 159 -4.72 -22.32 15.13
C GLU A 159 -3.91 -23.60 14.80
N LEU A 160 -2.76 -23.44 14.13
CA LEU A 160 -1.85 -24.52 13.68
C LEU A 160 -0.66 -24.73 14.63
#